data_AF-A0A0B4GXC5-F1
#
_entry.id   AF-A0A0B4GXC5-F1
#
_cell.length_a   1.000
_cell.length_b   1.000
_cell.length_c   1.000
_cell.angle_alpha   90.00
_cell.angle_beta   90.00
_cell.angle_gamma   90.00
#
_symmetry.space_group_name_H-M   'P 1'
#
loop_
_entity.id
_entity.type
_entity.pdbx_description
1 polymer ?
#
loop_
_entity_poly.entity_id
_entity_poly.type
_entity_poly.pdbx_seq_one_letter_code
_entity_poly.pdbx_strand_id
1 'polypeptide(L)'
;MRIPSLAATGLSLSLSRLDGHSNSDSDCGSACVTPKREDTSTIWATPHDSYSSSIGVPGCKINTDRVAYWPQAVDCDNICVSLEYDHRRVYLLRIDQSTGAHDVSYDAWNYLYTGKSATEKPTSGGPVAMQYRNVDASRCKSLIHTKDNKLPLSAANSMNFLAGCLAQPDSWVANNYMTLNIVDSICTLGVDEQCKLHWPDANQPSCPHVLGGQVSLKDAPVYNIQYPSGKKVLASSGLPSAGGGDEDNAAGSARYPWVLLAWCFVVFLSCYAF
;
A
#
# COMPACT_ATOMS: atom_id res chain seq x y z
N MET A 1 8.94 66.84 -31.98
CA MET A 1 9.86 67.64 -32.83
C MET A 1 11.23 66.96 -32.85
N ARG A 2 11.95 67.05 -33.96
CA ARG A 2 13.05 66.17 -34.41
C ARG A 2 14.36 66.25 -33.58
N ILE A 3 14.94 65.05 -33.38
CA ILE A 3 16.35 64.53 -33.30
C ILE A 3 17.54 65.53 -33.43
N PRO A 4 18.72 65.29 -32.80
CA PRO A 4 19.78 64.37 -33.31
C PRO A 4 20.39 63.46 -32.21
N SER A 5 20.62 62.15 -32.37
CA SER A 5 21.60 61.40 -33.19
C SER A 5 23.06 61.82 -32.99
N LEU A 6 23.78 61.03 -32.17
CA LEU A 6 25.23 60.95 -32.11
C LEU A 6 25.64 59.51 -32.39
N ALA A 7 26.50 59.35 -33.39
CA ALA A 7 27.06 58.09 -33.84
C ALA A 7 28.20 57.64 -32.91
N ALA A 8 28.25 56.34 -32.62
CA ALA A 8 29.45 55.68 -32.14
C ALA A 8 29.67 54.39 -32.94
N THR A 9 30.68 54.45 -33.79
CA THR A 9 31.51 53.33 -34.28
C THR A 9 31.79 52.37 -33.10
N GLY A 10 31.52 51.08 -33.17
CA GLY A 10 32.11 50.16 -34.13
C GLY A 10 33.43 49.63 -33.57
N LEU A 11 33.38 48.55 -32.78
CA LEU A 11 34.48 47.60 -32.64
C LEU A 11 33.93 46.22 -32.23
N SER A 12 34.07 45.34 -33.21
CA SER A 12 33.82 43.91 -33.26
C SER A 12 34.53 43.15 -32.14
N LEU A 13 33.91 42.08 -31.65
CA LEU A 13 34.56 40.77 -31.60
C LEU A 13 33.50 39.66 -31.65
N SER A 14 33.73 38.78 -32.61
CA SER A 14 32.95 37.66 -33.12
C SER A 14 32.80 36.48 -32.17
N LEU A 15 31.65 35.81 -32.20
CA LEU A 15 31.62 34.34 -32.12
C LEU A 15 30.39 33.76 -32.84
N SER A 16 30.65 32.62 -33.48
CA SER A 16 30.01 32.08 -34.67
C SER A 16 28.58 31.57 -34.46
N ARG A 17 27.71 31.89 -35.43
CA ARG A 17 26.47 31.15 -35.71
C ARG A 17 26.82 29.73 -36.15
N LEU A 18 26.16 28.74 -35.58
CA LEU A 18 26.00 27.43 -36.18
C LEU A 18 24.52 27.23 -36.48
N ASP A 19 24.29 26.92 -37.75
CA ASP A 19 23.02 26.72 -38.41
C ASP A 19 22.24 25.54 -37.82
N GLY A 20 20.93 25.69 -37.79
CA GLY A 20 20.03 24.55 -37.83
C GLY A 20 19.85 24.09 -39.28
N HIS A 21 19.77 22.77 -39.50
CA HIS A 21 18.60 22.12 -40.09
C HIS A 21 18.83 20.61 -40.29
N SER A 22 17.79 19.86 -39.91
CA SER A 22 17.25 18.65 -40.55
C SER A 22 17.96 17.29 -40.50
N ASN A 23 17.11 16.34 -40.10
CA ASN A 23 16.86 15.02 -40.68
C ASN A 23 17.46 13.79 -39.99
N SER A 24 16.60 13.17 -39.19
CA SER A 24 16.34 11.75 -39.33
C SER A 24 14.86 11.47 -39.03
N ASP A 25 13.98 11.86 -39.96
CA ASP A 25 12.68 11.22 -40.10
C ASP A 25 12.93 9.80 -40.58
N SER A 26 12.80 8.84 -39.65
CA SER A 26 12.64 7.44 -39.99
C SER A 26 11.15 7.14 -39.92
N ASP A 27 10.59 7.03 -41.12
CA ASP A 27 9.26 6.57 -41.46
C ASP A 27 8.84 5.35 -40.62
N CYS A 28 7.81 5.51 -39.80
CA CYS A 28 7.13 4.42 -39.12
C CYS A 28 5.63 4.63 -39.27
N GLY A 29 5.11 4.17 -40.40
CA GLY A 29 3.68 3.96 -40.58
C GLY A 29 3.17 2.94 -39.56
N SER A 30 2.10 3.30 -38.87
CA SER A 30 1.36 2.52 -37.84
C SER A 30 1.93 2.59 -36.41
N ALA A 31 1.29 3.45 -35.60
CA ALA A 31 1.22 3.41 -34.14
C ALA A 31 2.54 3.29 -33.35
N CYS A 32 3.44 4.27 -33.48
CA CYS A 32 4.44 4.51 -32.44
C CYS A 32 3.77 5.19 -31.23
N VAL A 33 3.31 4.39 -30.27
CA VAL A 33 2.94 4.89 -28.93
C VAL A 33 4.22 5.39 -28.27
N THR A 34 4.44 6.70 -28.25
CA THR A 34 5.46 7.32 -27.40
C THR A 34 5.11 7.00 -25.94
N PRO A 35 5.99 6.36 -25.15
CA PRO A 35 5.71 6.13 -23.75
C PRO A 35 5.47 7.47 -23.06
N LYS A 36 4.34 7.59 -22.36
CA LYS A 36 4.01 8.76 -21.53
C LYS A 36 5.20 9.00 -20.60
N ARG A 37 5.86 10.15 -20.74
CA ARG A 37 6.98 10.56 -19.88
C ARG A 37 6.52 10.42 -18.42
N GLU A 38 7.15 9.50 -17.68
CA GLU A 38 6.90 9.33 -16.25
C GLU A 38 7.43 10.56 -15.51
N ASP A 39 6.58 11.56 -15.35
CA ASP A 39 6.91 12.77 -14.62
C ASP A 39 7.26 12.40 -13.17
N THR A 40 8.50 12.72 -12.80
CA THR A 40 8.98 12.57 -11.43
C THR A 40 8.63 13.81 -10.67
N SER A 41 8.08 13.67 -9.48
CA SER A 41 7.97 14.78 -8.54
C SER A 41 8.56 14.40 -7.18
N THR A 42 8.85 15.41 -6.38
CA THR A 42 9.27 15.21 -4.99
C THR A 42 8.04 15.38 -4.10
N ILE A 43 7.82 14.42 -3.21
CA ILE A 43 6.79 14.48 -2.17
C ILE A 43 7.44 14.42 -0.79
N TRP A 44 6.70 14.84 0.23
CA TRP A 44 7.11 14.72 1.63
C TRP A 44 6.34 13.57 2.25
N ALA A 45 6.95 12.38 2.26
CA ALA A 45 6.31 11.15 2.70
C ALA A 45 6.38 10.97 4.22
N THR A 46 5.26 10.61 4.84
CA THR A 46 5.10 10.36 6.28
C THR A 46 4.72 8.90 6.57
N PRO A 47 5.13 8.33 7.72
CA PRO A 47 4.76 6.97 8.08
C PRO A 47 3.29 6.89 8.54
N HIS A 48 2.55 5.90 8.06
CA HIS A 48 1.17 5.58 8.45
C HIS A 48 1.10 4.18 9.05
N ASP A 49 0.61 4.05 10.28
CA ASP A 49 0.61 2.76 10.98
C ASP A 49 -0.68 1.94 10.79
N SER A 50 -1.77 2.58 10.39
CA SER A 50 -3.10 2.00 10.36
C SER A 50 -3.57 1.73 8.95
N TYR A 51 -3.94 0.50 8.62
CA TYR A 51 -4.47 0.20 7.30
C TYR A 51 -5.89 0.75 7.10
N SER A 52 -6.11 1.43 5.99
CA SER A 52 -7.43 1.84 5.50
C SER A 52 -7.48 1.91 3.97
N SER A 53 -8.69 2.02 3.41
CA SER A 53 -8.89 2.22 1.99
C SER A 53 -10.21 2.98 1.71
N SER A 54 -10.11 4.15 1.10
CA SER A 54 -11.24 4.98 0.68
C SER A 54 -12.00 4.42 -0.52
N ILE A 55 -11.41 3.50 -1.29
CA ILE A 55 -12.07 2.83 -2.41
C ILE A 55 -12.53 1.40 -2.07
N GLY A 56 -12.41 1.00 -0.79
CA GLY A 56 -12.93 -0.27 -0.30
C GLY A 56 -12.08 -1.49 -0.69
N VAL A 57 -10.75 -1.36 -0.74
CA VAL A 57 -9.85 -2.50 -0.91
C VAL A 57 -9.71 -3.27 0.42
N PRO A 58 -10.06 -4.58 0.48
CA PRO A 58 -9.86 -5.39 1.68
C PRO A 58 -8.37 -5.70 1.92
N GLY A 59 -7.85 -5.31 3.07
CA GLY A 59 -6.43 -5.42 3.43
C GLY A 59 -5.93 -6.87 3.50
N CYS A 60 -6.81 -7.81 3.86
CA CYS A 60 -6.51 -9.24 3.87
C CYS A 60 -6.26 -9.83 2.47
N LYS A 61 -6.48 -9.04 1.40
CA LYS A 61 -6.26 -9.45 0.01
C LYS A 61 -5.09 -8.74 -0.66
N ILE A 62 -4.31 -7.96 0.09
CA ILE A 62 -3.15 -7.26 -0.41
C ILE A 62 -1.99 -7.28 0.60
N ASN A 63 -0.84 -6.75 0.20
CA ASN A 63 0.25 -6.44 1.11
C ASN A 63 0.03 -5.04 1.74
N THR A 64 -0.46 -5.02 2.99
CA THR A 64 -0.75 -3.77 3.73
C THR A 64 0.51 -2.99 4.14
N ASP A 65 1.69 -3.59 4.03
CA ASP A 65 2.98 -2.92 4.29
C ASP A 65 3.44 -2.08 3.07
N ARG A 66 2.69 -2.11 1.97
CA ARG A 66 3.02 -1.44 0.69
C ARG A 66 1.84 -0.62 0.16
N VAL A 67 1.29 0.26 1.00
CA VAL A 67 0.14 1.11 0.67
C VAL A 67 0.51 2.58 0.71
N ALA A 68 -0.13 3.35 -0.15
CA ALA A 68 0.00 4.79 -0.34
C ALA A 68 -1.36 5.48 -0.07
N TYR A 69 -1.34 6.51 0.79
CA TYR A 69 -2.47 7.32 1.25
C TYR A 69 -2.27 8.78 0.78
N TRP A 70 -2.84 9.14 -0.37
CA TRP A 70 -2.52 10.41 -1.05
C TRP A 70 -3.56 11.48 -0.73
N PRO A 71 -3.22 12.77 -0.75
CA PRO A 71 -4.21 13.81 -0.48
C PRO A 71 -5.25 13.93 -1.59
N GLN A 72 -4.90 13.49 -2.82
CA GLN A 72 -5.82 13.45 -3.95
C GLN A 72 -6.58 12.13 -4.01
N ALA A 73 -7.85 12.21 -4.42
CA ALA A 73 -8.72 11.07 -4.66
C ALA A 73 -8.03 10.01 -5.54
N VAL A 74 -8.30 8.74 -5.22
CA VAL A 74 -7.82 7.59 -5.99
C VAL A 74 -8.48 7.59 -7.37
N ASP A 75 -7.69 7.36 -8.41
CA ASP A 75 -8.15 7.33 -9.79
C ASP A 75 -8.12 5.90 -10.36
N CYS A 76 -8.55 5.75 -11.61
CA CYS A 76 -8.78 4.44 -12.24
C CYS A 76 -7.55 3.82 -12.93
N ASP A 77 -6.43 4.55 -13.01
CA ASP A 77 -5.24 4.13 -13.77
C ASP A 77 -3.96 4.13 -12.91
N ASN A 78 -3.78 5.16 -12.08
CA ASN A 78 -2.60 5.39 -11.26
C ASN A 78 -2.76 4.77 -9.86
N ILE A 79 -3.20 3.52 -9.82
CA ILE A 79 -3.34 2.73 -8.58
C ILE A 79 -2.00 2.18 -8.08
N CYS A 80 -0.92 2.31 -8.86
CA CYS A 80 0.43 1.93 -8.49
C CYS A 80 1.39 3.11 -8.61
N VAL A 81 2.19 3.29 -7.56
CA VAL A 81 3.17 4.37 -7.49
C VAL A 81 4.53 3.81 -7.09
N SER A 82 5.61 4.43 -7.57
CA SER A 82 6.95 4.14 -7.07
C SER A 82 7.44 5.27 -6.20
N LEU A 83 7.96 4.93 -5.03
CA LEU A 83 8.71 5.86 -4.18
C LEU A 83 10.16 5.44 -4.10
N GLU A 84 11.04 6.43 -4.15
CA GLU A 84 12.48 6.24 -4.09
C GLU A 84 13.10 7.23 -3.11
N TYR A 85 14.00 6.72 -2.29
CA TYR A 85 14.82 7.49 -1.38
C TYR A 85 16.24 6.93 -1.40
N ASP A 86 17.20 7.79 -1.73
CA ASP A 86 18.57 7.39 -2.04
C ASP A 86 18.59 6.28 -3.12
N HIS A 87 19.21 5.13 -2.86
CA HIS A 87 19.29 4.02 -3.82
C HIS A 87 18.15 2.99 -3.65
N ARG A 88 17.18 3.23 -2.77
CA ARG A 88 16.12 2.27 -2.42
C ARG A 88 14.80 2.69 -3.05
N ARG A 89 14.08 1.71 -3.60
CA ARG A 89 12.79 1.90 -4.25
C ARG A 89 11.78 0.88 -3.76
N VAL A 90 10.53 1.30 -3.62
CA VAL A 90 9.38 0.43 -3.40
C VAL A 90 8.25 0.81 -4.36
N TYR A 91 7.40 -0.17 -4.66
CA TYR A 91 6.11 0.05 -5.29
C TYR A 91 5.02 0.01 -4.21
N LEU A 92 4.03 0.89 -4.32
CA LEU A 92 2.93 1.00 -3.37
C LEU A 92 1.59 1.05 -4.10
N LEU A 93 0.59 0.40 -3.53
CA LEU A 93 -0.80 0.52 -3.96
C LEU A 93 -1.38 1.85 -3.45
N ARG A 94 -1.77 2.75 -4.36
CA ARG A 94 -2.46 4.00 -4.06
C ARG A 94 -3.97 3.74 -4.05
N ILE A 95 -4.48 3.39 -2.88
CA ILE A 95 -5.85 2.89 -2.68
C ILE A 95 -6.58 3.60 -1.54
N ASP A 96 -5.98 4.65 -1.00
CA ASP A 96 -6.58 5.45 0.03
C ASP A 96 -6.27 6.93 -0.14
N GLN A 97 -7.13 7.75 0.45
CA GLN A 97 -6.98 9.19 0.48
C GLN A 97 -6.64 9.64 1.91
N SER A 98 -5.59 10.42 2.05
CA SER A 98 -5.26 11.10 3.31
C SER A 98 -6.05 12.41 3.46
N THR A 99 -5.96 13.03 4.63
CA THR A 99 -6.55 14.36 4.89
C THR A 99 -5.63 15.53 4.54
N GLY A 100 -4.58 15.31 3.73
CA GLY A 100 -3.70 16.38 3.23
C GLY A 100 -2.21 16.04 3.10
N ALA A 101 -1.77 14.92 3.67
CA ALA A 101 -0.37 14.48 3.64
C ALA A 101 -0.12 13.39 2.57
N HIS A 102 1.13 13.13 2.20
CA HIS A 102 1.46 11.92 1.45
C HIS A 102 1.89 10.87 2.46
N ASP A 103 0.95 10.08 2.96
CA ASP A 103 1.30 9.03 3.92
C ASP A 103 1.54 7.71 3.18
N VAL A 104 2.44 6.88 3.72
CA VAL A 104 2.68 5.52 3.23
C VAL A 104 2.77 4.57 4.41
N SER A 105 2.48 3.28 4.19
CA SER A 105 2.60 2.27 5.24
C SER A 105 3.93 2.40 5.99
N TYR A 106 3.90 2.33 7.31
CA TYR A 106 5.07 2.59 8.16
C TYR A 106 6.26 1.71 7.76
N ASP A 107 6.04 0.45 7.39
CA ASP A 107 7.09 -0.41 6.88
C ASP A 107 7.76 0.12 5.61
N ALA A 108 6.98 0.57 4.62
CA ALA A 108 7.51 1.14 3.39
C ALA A 108 8.34 2.40 3.67
N TRP A 109 7.81 3.29 4.50
CA TRP A 109 8.53 4.50 4.91
C TRP A 109 9.84 4.15 5.61
N ASN A 110 9.81 3.23 6.57
CA ASN A 110 10.97 2.83 7.36
C ASN A 110 12.02 2.12 6.50
N TYR A 111 11.60 1.26 5.57
CA TYR A 111 12.50 0.61 4.63
C TYR A 111 13.17 1.63 3.70
N LEU A 112 12.41 2.56 3.11
CA LEU A 112 12.96 3.60 2.26
C LEU A 112 13.96 4.49 3.01
N TYR A 113 13.68 4.82 4.28
CA TYR A 113 14.51 5.71 5.07
C TYR A 113 15.75 5.03 5.67
N THR A 114 15.60 3.79 6.17
CA THR A 114 16.61 3.10 6.97
C THR A 114 17.23 1.88 6.29
N GLY A 115 16.55 1.32 5.28
CA GLY A 115 16.92 0.07 4.62
C GLY A 115 16.41 -1.17 5.32
N LYS A 116 15.64 -1.03 6.40
CA LYS A 116 15.12 -2.11 7.24
C LYS A 116 13.62 -2.02 7.40
N SER A 117 12.97 -3.17 7.59
CA SER A 117 11.54 -3.23 7.91
C SER A 117 11.26 -2.50 9.24
N ALA A 118 10.07 -1.91 9.38
CA ALA A 118 9.64 -1.30 10.63
C ALA A 118 9.49 -2.32 11.77
N THR A 119 9.26 -3.61 11.48
CA THR A 119 9.24 -4.65 12.51
C THR A 119 10.63 -5.14 12.90
N GLU A 120 11.66 -4.85 12.09
CA GLU A 120 13.05 -5.24 12.37
C GLU A 120 13.83 -4.12 13.06
N LYS A 121 13.74 -2.89 12.53
CA LYS A 121 14.42 -1.72 13.06
C LYS A 121 13.49 -0.50 12.98
N PRO A 122 12.49 -0.41 13.87
CA PRO A 122 11.57 0.71 13.89
C PRO A 122 12.32 2.02 14.14
N THR A 123 11.98 3.04 13.37
CA THR A 123 12.54 4.39 13.49
C THR A 123 11.40 5.40 13.58
N SER A 124 11.54 6.38 14.49
CA SER A 124 10.67 7.54 14.55
C SER A 124 11.19 8.65 13.64
N GLY A 125 10.29 9.41 13.04
CA GLY A 125 10.60 10.54 12.18
C GLY A 125 9.34 11.26 11.71
N GLY A 126 9.56 12.25 10.85
CA GLY A 126 8.49 13.04 10.24
C GLY A 126 8.53 12.93 8.72
N PRO A 127 8.04 13.95 8.01
CA PRO A 127 8.07 13.97 6.56
C PRO A 127 9.50 13.87 6.01
N VAL A 128 9.71 13.00 5.04
CA VAL A 128 10.99 12.82 4.33
C VAL A 128 10.77 13.08 2.85
N ALA A 129 11.62 13.91 2.25
CA ALA A 129 11.57 14.18 0.82
C ALA A 129 11.94 12.92 0.03
N MET A 130 11.02 12.43 -0.80
CA MET A 130 11.19 11.22 -1.62
C MET A 130 10.78 11.50 -3.06
N GLN A 131 11.43 10.80 -4.01
CA GLN A 131 11.05 10.86 -5.41
C GLN A 131 9.86 9.95 -5.65
N TYR A 132 8.84 10.51 -6.30
CA TYR A 132 7.58 9.84 -6.59
C TYR A 132 7.31 9.81 -8.09
N ARG A 133 6.71 8.71 -8.54
CA ARG A 133 6.18 8.54 -9.90
C ARG A 133 4.89 7.73 -9.85
N ASN A 134 3.92 8.09 -10.67
CA ASN A 134 2.93 7.13 -11.13
C ASN A 134 3.60 6.16 -12.08
N VAL A 135 3.36 4.87 -11.88
CA VAL A 135 3.91 3.81 -12.72
C VAL A 135 2.78 2.91 -13.21
N ASP A 136 3.06 2.10 -14.22
CA ASP A 136 2.09 1.12 -14.70
C ASP A 136 1.59 0.22 -13.54
N ALA A 137 0.27 0.06 -13.46
CA ALA A 137 -0.41 -0.70 -12.41
C ALA A 137 0.10 -2.15 -12.28
N SER A 138 0.62 -2.74 -13.37
CA SER A 138 1.21 -4.08 -13.33
C SER A 138 2.41 -4.20 -12.42
N ARG A 139 3.11 -3.10 -12.10
CA ARG A 139 4.23 -3.07 -11.15
C ARG A 139 3.80 -3.42 -9.72
N CYS A 140 2.52 -3.25 -9.39
CA CYS A 140 1.96 -3.58 -8.09
C CYS A 140 1.24 -4.94 -8.06
N LYS A 141 1.26 -5.75 -9.13
CA LYS A 141 0.56 -7.05 -9.17
C LYS A 141 0.96 -7.97 -8.01
N SER A 142 2.25 -8.03 -7.68
CA SER A 142 2.74 -8.86 -6.56
C SER A 142 2.27 -8.40 -5.18
N LEU A 143 1.66 -7.22 -5.07
CA LEU A 143 1.07 -6.70 -3.83
C LEU A 143 -0.40 -7.12 -3.67
N ILE A 144 -0.98 -7.80 -4.66
CA ILE A 144 -2.40 -8.19 -4.69
C ILE A 144 -2.49 -9.71 -4.62
N HIS A 145 -3.22 -10.24 -3.64
CA HIS A 145 -3.28 -11.68 -3.33
C HIS A 145 -4.56 -12.37 -3.85
N THR A 146 -5.29 -11.71 -4.75
CA THR A 146 -6.45 -12.31 -5.42
C THR A 146 -6.03 -13.18 -6.60
N LYS A 147 -6.97 -13.96 -7.12
CA LYS A 147 -6.77 -14.66 -8.40
C LYS A 147 -6.46 -13.65 -9.51
N ASP A 148 -5.41 -13.97 -10.28
CA ASP A 148 -4.88 -13.16 -11.39
C ASP A 148 -4.39 -11.75 -10.96
N ASN A 149 -4.22 -11.50 -9.66
CA ASN A 149 -3.82 -10.22 -9.09
C ASN A 149 -4.77 -9.06 -9.44
N LYS A 150 -6.07 -9.37 -9.59
CA LYS A 150 -7.12 -8.37 -9.82
C LYS A 150 -7.37 -7.54 -8.56
N LEU A 151 -7.52 -6.22 -8.68
CA LEU A 151 -7.76 -5.33 -7.56
C LEU A 151 -9.01 -5.77 -6.78
N PRO A 152 -8.88 -6.23 -5.51
CA PRO A 152 -10.01 -6.65 -4.71
C PRO A 152 -10.75 -5.41 -4.24
N LEU A 153 -12.06 -5.40 -4.45
CA LEU A 153 -12.95 -4.32 -4.06
C LEU A 153 -14.13 -4.88 -3.26
N SER A 154 -14.48 -4.23 -2.15
CA SER A 154 -15.65 -4.57 -1.35
C SER A 154 -16.91 -4.39 -2.19
N ALA A 155 -17.63 -5.49 -2.46
CA ALA A 155 -18.86 -5.48 -3.22
C ALA A 155 -19.92 -4.54 -2.62
N ALA A 156 -19.92 -4.38 -1.29
CA ALA A 156 -20.86 -3.54 -0.58
C ALA A 156 -20.43 -2.05 -0.56
N ASN A 157 -19.13 -1.76 -0.52
CA ASN A 157 -18.62 -0.42 -0.18
C ASN A 157 -17.78 0.26 -1.28
N SER A 158 -17.45 -0.41 -2.38
CA SER A 158 -16.60 0.15 -3.44
C SER A 158 -17.36 0.68 -4.66
N MET A 159 -18.69 0.54 -4.71
CA MET A 159 -19.43 0.63 -5.96
C MET A 159 -19.41 2.02 -6.61
N ASN A 160 -19.32 3.09 -5.83
CA ASN A 160 -19.19 4.45 -6.38
C ASN A 160 -17.88 4.64 -7.15
N PHE A 161 -16.76 4.17 -6.59
CA PHE A 161 -15.46 4.19 -7.26
C PHE A 161 -15.47 3.29 -8.50
N LEU A 162 -15.91 2.05 -8.34
CA LEU A 162 -15.92 1.07 -9.43
C LEU A 162 -16.80 1.52 -10.60
N ALA A 163 -18.00 2.04 -10.34
CA ALA A 163 -18.87 2.57 -11.40
C ALA A 163 -18.21 3.74 -12.16
N GLY A 164 -17.51 4.63 -11.46
CA GLY A 164 -16.75 5.72 -12.08
C GLY A 164 -15.62 5.22 -12.98
N CYS A 165 -14.96 4.12 -12.61
CA CYS A 165 -13.94 3.50 -13.46
C CYS A 165 -14.54 2.69 -14.60
N LEU A 166 -15.66 2.00 -14.41
CA LEU A 166 -16.35 1.26 -15.47
C LEU A 166 -16.96 2.18 -16.53
N ALA A 167 -17.23 3.45 -16.20
CA ALA A 167 -17.56 4.49 -17.18
C ALA A 167 -16.36 4.94 -18.03
N GLN A 168 -15.14 4.54 -17.65
CA GLN A 168 -13.88 4.73 -18.38
C GLN A 168 -13.36 3.35 -18.80
N PRO A 169 -13.91 2.75 -19.87
CA PRO A 169 -13.70 1.33 -20.18
C PRO A 169 -12.24 0.96 -20.48
N ASP A 170 -11.43 1.92 -20.89
CA ASP A 170 -10.00 1.73 -21.17
C ASP A 170 -9.12 1.85 -19.92
N SER A 171 -9.70 2.23 -18.77
CA SER A 171 -8.95 2.36 -17.52
C SER A 171 -8.45 1.00 -17.01
N TRP A 172 -7.33 1.00 -16.30
CA TRP A 172 -6.76 -0.23 -15.75
C TRP A 172 -7.75 -0.92 -14.79
N VAL A 173 -8.39 -0.16 -13.90
CA VAL A 173 -9.34 -0.71 -12.92
C VAL A 173 -10.54 -1.36 -13.60
N ALA A 174 -11.12 -0.75 -14.63
CA ALA A 174 -12.24 -1.33 -15.37
C ALA A 174 -11.94 -2.72 -15.93
N ASN A 175 -10.67 -2.97 -16.26
CA ASN A 175 -10.21 -4.23 -16.84
C ASN A 175 -9.60 -5.21 -15.82
N ASN A 176 -9.30 -4.77 -14.59
CA ASN A 176 -8.50 -5.52 -13.62
C ASN A 176 -9.06 -5.49 -12.19
N TYR A 177 -10.38 -5.60 -12.02
CA TYR A 177 -11.02 -5.65 -10.70
C TYR A 177 -11.63 -7.02 -10.36
N MET A 178 -11.84 -7.25 -9.07
CA MET A 178 -12.62 -8.35 -8.52
C MET A 178 -13.46 -7.82 -7.36
N THR A 179 -14.77 -8.07 -7.36
CA THR A 179 -15.63 -7.73 -6.22
C THR A 179 -15.74 -8.88 -5.25
N LEU A 180 -15.60 -8.60 -3.95
CA LEU A 180 -15.65 -9.57 -2.86
C LEU A 180 -16.72 -9.19 -1.83
N ASN A 181 -17.43 -10.15 -1.24
CA ASN A 181 -18.43 -9.90 -0.20
C ASN A 181 -17.82 -9.62 1.19
N ILE A 182 -16.67 -8.96 1.23
CA ILE A 182 -16.02 -8.48 2.46
C ILE A 182 -16.45 -7.03 2.66
N VAL A 183 -16.92 -6.70 3.87
CA VAL A 183 -17.58 -5.43 4.14
C VAL A 183 -16.55 -4.35 4.43
N ASP A 184 -15.72 -4.53 5.45
CA ASP A 184 -14.76 -3.51 5.89
C ASP A 184 -13.35 -3.74 5.32
N SER A 185 -12.57 -2.65 5.23
CA SER A 185 -11.20 -2.71 4.71
C SER A 185 -10.28 -3.54 5.59
N ILE A 186 -10.51 -3.62 6.90
CA ILE A 186 -9.68 -4.40 7.82
C ILE A 186 -10.10 -5.88 7.95
N CYS A 187 -11.01 -6.34 7.08
CA CYS A 187 -11.46 -7.72 6.95
C CYS A 187 -12.00 -8.36 8.24
N THR A 188 -12.85 -7.65 8.97
CA THR A 188 -13.48 -8.15 10.20
C THR A 188 -14.90 -8.68 9.97
N LEU A 189 -15.56 -8.24 8.90
CA LEU A 189 -16.96 -8.48 8.59
C LEU A 189 -17.15 -8.84 7.11
N GLY A 190 -18.07 -9.77 6.86
CA GLY A 190 -18.42 -10.25 5.53
C GLY A 190 -18.16 -11.74 5.34
N VAL A 191 -18.21 -12.16 4.08
CA VAL A 191 -17.91 -13.51 3.63
C VAL A 191 -16.84 -13.41 2.55
N ASP A 192 -15.76 -14.18 2.68
CA ASP A 192 -14.68 -14.21 1.69
C ASP A 192 -15.10 -14.99 0.44
N GLU A 193 -15.93 -14.36 -0.39
CA GLU A 193 -16.47 -14.92 -1.61
C GLU A 193 -16.48 -13.88 -2.73
N GLN A 194 -16.34 -14.36 -3.97
CA GLN A 194 -16.42 -13.50 -5.14
C GLN A 194 -17.87 -13.19 -5.50
N CYS A 195 -18.15 -11.93 -5.75
CA CYS A 195 -19.42 -11.47 -6.30
C CYS A 195 -19.31 -11.23 -7.81
N LYS A 196 -20.46 -11.20 -8.49
CA LYS A 196 -20.56 -10.91 -9.92
C LYS A 196 -21.28 -9.59 -10.12
N LEU A 197 -20.64 -8.66 -10.83
CA LEU A 197 -21.27 -7.41 -11.25
C LEU A 197 -21.70 -7.51 -12.71
N HIS A 198 -22.97 -7.24 -12.98
CA HIS A 198 -23.52 -7.16 -14.33
C HIS A 198 -23.61 -5.69 -14.76
N TRP A 199 -22.48 -5.08 -15.10
CA TRP A 199 -22.44 -3.69 -15.56
C TRP A 199 -22.73 -3.60 -17.07
N PRO A 200 -23.48 -2.60 -17.56
CA PRO A 200 -24.13 -1.51 -16.82
C PRO A 200 -25.56 -1.81 -16.31
N ASP A 201 -26.05 -3.04 -16.49
CA ASP A 201 -27.44 -3.43 -16.19
C ASP A 201 -27.79 -3.46 -14.68
N ALA A 202 -26.78 -3.53 -13.82
CA ALA A 202 -26.91 -3.56 -12.36
C ALA A 202 -25.84 -2.70 -11.68
N ASN A 203 -26.26 -1.96 -10.66
CA ASN A 203 -25.39 -1.11 -9.83
C ASN A 203 -24.89 -1.78 -8.54
N GLN A 204 -25.32 -3.02 -8.26
CA GLN A 204 -24.89 -3.81 -7.12
C GLN A 204 -24.43 -5.21 -7.57
N PRO A 205 -23.31 -5.73 -7.05
CA PRO A 205 -22.88 -7.10 -7.34
C PRO A 205 -23.82 -8.14 -6.71
N SER A 206 -24.05 -9.24 -7.42
CA SER A 206 -24.72 -10.43 -6.89
C SER A 206 -23.69 -11.35 -6.24
N CYS A 207 -23.90 -11.72 -4.98
CA CYS A 207 -23.01 -12.58 -4.20
C CYS A 207 -23.73 -13.91 -3.84
N PRO A 208 -23.00 -15.02 -3.61
CA PRO A 208 -23.60 -16.27 -3.15
C PRO A 208 -24.33 -16.15 -1.81
N HIS A 209 -23.79 -15.38 -0.86
CA HIS A 209 -24.47 -14.99 0.37
C HIS A 209 -25.03 -13.56 0.25
N VAL A 210 -25.82 -13.15 1.24
CA VAL A 210 -26.38 -11.80 1.31
C VAL A 210 -25.26 -10.76 1.19
N LEU A 211 -25.39 -9.88 0.19
CA LEU A 211 -24.46 -8.76 -0.01
C LEU A 211 -24.40 -7.90 1.26
N GLY A 212 -23.19 -7.65 1.76
CA GLY A 212 -22.99 -6.80 2.94
C GLY A 212 -23.37 -7.46 4.27
N GLY A 213 -23.49 -8.79 4.29
CA GLY A 213 -23.77 -9.55 5.51
C GLY A 213 -22.72 -9.28 6.61
N GLN A 214 -23.17 -8.98 7.83
CA GLN A 214 -22.32 -8.64 8.98
C GLN A 214 -21.82 -9.91 9.70
N VAL A 215 -21.28 -10.86 8.93
CA VAL A 215 -20.73 -12.12 9.46
C VAL A 215 -19.30 -11.86 9.91
N SER A 216 -18.92 -12.34 11.09
CA SER A 216 -17.53 -12.18 11.58
C SER A 216 -16.56 -12.99 10.72
N LEU A 217 -15.59 -12.30 10.13
CA LEU A 217 -14.49 -12.89 9.36
C LEU A 217 -13.25 -12.98 10.27
N LYS A 218 -12.69 -14.18 10.46
CA LYS A 218 -11.59 -14.42 11.42
C LYS A 218 -10.34 -15.05 10.81
N ASP A 219 -10.46 -15.60 9.60
CA ASP A 219 -9.42 -16.45 9.03
C ASP A 219 -8.28 -15.68 8.36
N ALA A 220 -8.47 -14.37 8.12
CA ALA A 220 -7.48 -13.51 7.45
C ALA A 220 -7.39 -12.12 8.12
N PRO A 221 -6.90 -12.03 9.37
CA PRO A 221 -6.80 -10.76 10.08
C PRO A 221 -5.82 -9.81 9.37
N VAL A 222 -6.19 -8.52 9.36
CA VAL A 222 -5.29 -7.43 8.96
C VAL A 222 -4.48 -6.97 10.16
N TYR A 223 -3.20 -6.69 9.94
CA TYR A 223 -2.30 -6.19 10.97
C TYR A 223 -1.73 -4.83 10.61
N ASN A 224 -1.61 -4.01 11.64
CA ASN A 224 -0.93 -2.73 11.63
C ASN A 224 0.47 -2.89 12.23
N ILE A 225 1.42 -2.05 11.81
CA ILE A 225 2.72 -1.93 12.47
C ILE A 225 2.69 -0.61 13.22
N GLN A 226 2.51 -0.69 14.53
CA GLN A 226 2.31 0.48 15.39
C GLN A 226 3.52 1.42 15.34
N TYR A 227 3.28 2.68 15.02
CA TYR A 227 4.31 3.71 15.03
C TYR A 227 4.50 4.29 16.45
N PRO A 228 5.74 4.60 16.90
CA PRO A 228 7.03 4.27 16.28
C PRO A 228 7.61 2.96 16.82
N SER A 229 6.80 2.09 17.43
CA SER A 229 7.30 0.92 18.17
C SER A 229 7.69 -0.26 17.27
N GLY A 230 7.17 -0.32 16.03
CA GLY A 230 7.36 -1.45 15.13
C GLY A 230 6.54 -2.69 15.50
N LYS A 231 5.69 -2.61 16.54
CA LYS A 231 4.93 -3.76 17.01
C LYS A 231 3.79 -4.09 16.06
N LYS A 232 3.71 -5.36 15.67
CA LYS A 232 2.58 -5.87 14.86
C LYS A 232 1.36 -6.09 15.75
N VAL A 233 0.28 -5.38 15.45
CA VAL A 233 -0.99 -5.41 16.20
C VAL A 233 -2.17 -5.68 15.28
N LEU A 234 -3.21 -6.34 15.78
CA LEU A 234 -4.45 -6.55 15.03
C LEU A 234 -5.08 -5.19 14.69
N ALA A 235 -5.39 -4.95 13.41
CA ALA A 235 -6.01 -3.69 12.98
C ALA A 235 -7.38 -3.45 13.64
N SER A 236 -8.08 -4.52 14.02
CA SER A 236 -9.40 -4.48 14.64
C SER A 236 -9.44 -4.12 16.12
N SER A 237 -8.34 -4.36 16.86
CA SER A 237 -8.33 -4.25 18.33
C SER A 237 -7.09 -3.58 18.91
N GLY A 238 -6.04 -3.39 18.11
CA GLY A 238 -4.74 -2.90 18.59
C GLY A 238 -3.99 -3.90 19.49
N LEU A 239 -4.51 -5.12 19.69
CA LEU A 239 -3.85 -6.14 20.50
C LEU A 239 -2.64 -6.73 19.76
N PRO A 240 -1.57 -7.13 20.48
CA PRO A 240 -0.40 -7.76 19.87
C PRO A 240 -0.79 -8.99 19.04
N SER A 241 -0.08 -9.20 17.92
CA SER A 241 -0.21 -10.43 17.15
C SER A 241 0.18 -11.63 18.03
N ALA A 242 -0.77 -12.53 18.29
CA ALA A 242 -0.53 -13.79 19.01
C ALA A 242 0.43 -14.66 18.17
N GLY A 243 1.72 -14.54 18.41
CA GLY A 243 2.77 -15.20 17.63
C GLY A 243 4.14 -14.50 17.65
N GLY A 244 4.24 -13.27 18.16
CA GLY A 244 5.52 -12.61 18.43
C GLY A 244 5.97 -12.82 19.87
N GLY A 245 6.28 -14.06 20.24
CA GLY A 245 7.02 -14.33 21.47
C GLY A 245 8.48 -14.03 21.24
N ASP A 246 9.00 -12.98 21.88
CA ASP A 246 10.43 -12.86 22.15
C ASP A 246 10.83 -13.99 23.11
N GLU A 247 11.12 -15.17 22.56
CA GLU A 247 12.05 -16.10 23.18
C GLU A 247 13.45 -15.53 22.97
N ASP A 248 13.89 -14.62 23.84
CA ASP A 248 15.25 -14.61 24.36
C ASP A 248 15.46 -13.48 25.39
N ASN A 249 16.12 -13.86 26.49
CA ASN A 249 16.73 -13.02 27.54
C ASN A 249 15.91 -12.69 28.80
N ALA A 250 15.65 -13.73 29.61
CA ALA A 250 15.70 -13.58 31.07
C ALA A 250 16.12 -14.87 31.79
N ALA A 251 17.16 -15.56 31.31
CA ALA A 251 17.88 -16.55 32.13
C ALA A 251 19.07 -15.89 32.83
N GLY A 252 18.76 -14.89 33.66
CA GLY A 252 19.70 -14.33 34.63
C GLY A 252 19.78 -15.23 35.85
N SER A 253 20.81 -16.07 35.89
CA SER A 253 21.35 -16.79 37.04
C SER A 253 20.89 -16.30 38.42
N ALA A 254 20.08 -17.12 39.10
CA ALA A 254 20.06 -17.20 40.56
C ALA A 254 20.37 -18.63 40.98
N ARG A 255 21.66 -18.90 41.19
CA ARG A 255 22.14 -20.04 41.99
C ARG A 255 21.80 -19.77 43.46
N TYR A 256 21.29 -20.77 44.19
CA TYR A 256 21.76 -21.30 45.50
C TYR A 256 20.65 -22.10 46.23
N PRO A 257 20.96 -23.03 47.16
CA PRO A 257 21.04 -24.45 46.88
C PRO A 257 20.08 -25.31 47.73
N TRP A 258 20.15 -26.62 47.50
CA TRP A 258 19.68 -27.73 48.34
C TRP A 258 19.47 -27.44 49.84
N VAL A 259 18.26 -27.71 50.33
CA VAL A 259 18.03 -28.41 51.60
C VAL A 259 16.81 -29.33 51.46
N LEU A 260 17.10 -30.63 51.53
CA LEU A 260 16.35 -31.72 52.16
C LEU A 260 14.90 -31.41 52.62
N LEU A 261 13.95 -32.25 52.21
CA LEU A 261 13.19 -33.07 53.18
C LEU A 261 12.44 -34.20 52.47
N ALA A 262 12.81 -35.40 52.90
CA ALA A 262 12.25 -36.68 52.55
C ALA A 262 11.11 -37.03 53.53
N TRP A 263 10.21 -37.92 53.09
CA TRP A 263 9.26 -38.72 53.89
C TRP A 263 8.02 -37.93 54.37
N CYS A 264 6.79 -38.45 54.36
CA CYS A 264 6.32 -39.78 54.75
C CYS A 264 4.85 -39.95 54.30
N PHE A 265 4.46 -41.18 53.90
CA PHE A 265 3.24 -41.92 54.28
C PHE A 265 1.84 -41.32 53.96
N VAL A 266 0.77 -42.07 53.65
CA VAL A 266 0.52 -43.50 53.38
C VAL A 266 -0.87 -43.63 52.75
N VAL A 267 -0.97 -44.58 51.82
CA VAL A 267 -2.11 -45.44 51.41
C VAL A 267 -3.45 -45.22 52.14
N PHE A 268 -4.53 -45.00 51.38
CA PHE A 268 -5.85 -45.60 51.68
C PHE A 268 -6.55 -46.10 50.41
N LEU A 269 -6.74 -47.42 50.38
CA LEU A 269 -7.62 -48.18 49.49
C LEU A 269 -9.08 -47.72 49.61
N SER A 270 -9.83 -47.75 48.51
CA SER A 270 -11.25 -48.11 48.51
C SER A 270 -11.63 -48.72 47.16
N CYS A 271 -11.99 -49.99 47.22
CA CYS A 271 -12.37 -50.90 46.15
C CYS A 271 -13.84 -50.73 45.71
N TYR A 272 -14.10 -51.07 44.43
CA TYR A 272 -15.27 -51.77 43.84
C TYR A 272 -16.70 -51.29 44.20
N ALA A 273 -17.53 -50.83 43.27
CA ALA A 273 -18.19 -51.58 42.17
C ALA A 273 -19.02 -52.79 42.63
N PHE A 274 -20.33 -52.54 42.77
CA PHE A 274 -21.45 -53.45 42.47
C PHE A 274 -22.59 -52.59 41.90
#